data_AF-A0A0Q9MAW6-F1
#
_entry.id   AF-A0A0Q9MAW6-F1
#
_cell.length_a   1.000
_cell.length_b   1.000
_cell.length_c   1.000
_cell.angle_alpha   90.00
_cell.angle_beta   90.00
_cell.angle_gamma   90.00
#
_symmetry.space_group_name_H-M   'P 1'
#
loop_
_entity.id
_entity.type
_entity.pdbx_description
1 polymer ?
#
loop_
_entity_poly.entity_id
_entity_poly.type
_entity_poly.pdbx_seq_one_letter_code
_entity_poly.pdbx_strand_id
1 'polypeptide(L)'
;MTATLELEDLATGHATGWHQVCAVDDLEIAWGEAALVAGLQVALFRTAPGEVFAVAQEDPATGSFVMARGILGSRGTRPTIASPLHKEVYDLETGECFGNPELRLATFNTRVADGVLEVEL
;
A
#
# COMPACT_ATOMS: atom_id res chain seq x y z
N MET A 1 44.60 -4.33 12.68
CA MET A 1 43.70 -5.48 12.45
C MET A 1 42.35 -4.86 12.11
N THR A 2 42.23 -4.43 10.87
CA THR A 2 41.10 -3.62 10.39
C THR A 2 40.15 -4.60 9.72
N ALA A 3 38.99 -4.84 10.33
CA ALA A 3 37.95 -5.63 9.72
C ALA A 3 37.26 -4.77 8.66
N THR A 4 37.52 -5.08 7.40
CA THR A 4 36.71 -4.66 6.26
C THR A 4 35.37 -5.37 6.41
N LEU A 5 34.31 -4.62 6.70
CA LEU A 5 32.95 -5.14 6.53
C LEU A 5 32.67 -5.10 5.03
N GLU A 6 32.66 -6.29 4.42
CA GLU A 6 32.23 -6.50 3.04
C GLU A 6 30.80 -5.95 2.88
N LEU A 7 30.62 -5.01 1.95
CA LEU A 7 29.37 -4.35 1.60
C LEU A 7 28.44 -5.29 0.81
N GLU A 8 28.27 -6.53 1.27
CA GLU A 8 27.59 -7.59 0.51
C GLU A 8 26.17 -7.91 0.99
N ASP A 9 25.60 -7.14 1.94
CA ASP A 9 24.24 -7.44 2.48
C ASP A 9 23.28 -6.23 2.54
N LEU A 10 23.47 -5.21 1.68
CA LEU A 10 22.49 -4.14 1.48
C LEU A 10 21.54 -4.43 0.30
N ALA A 11 21.39 -5.69 -0.07
CA ALA A 11 20.21 -6.08 -0.82
C ALA A 11 19.01 -5.95 0.14
N THR A 12 18.24 -4.87 0.02
CA THR A 12 16.87 -4.79 0.55
C THR A 12 16.02 -5.85 -0.13
N GLY A 13 16.26 -7.12 0.20
CA GLY A 13 15.34 -8.21 -0.04
C GLY A 13 14.28 -8.08 1.03
N HIS A 14 13.18 -7.43 0.68
CA HIS A 14 11.99 -7.48 1.52
C HIS A 14 11.62 -8.94 1.70
N ALA A 15 11.53 -9.37 2.96
CA ALA A 15 11.10 -10.73 3.26
C ALA A 15 9.78 -10.98 2.54
N THR A 16 9.72 -12.00 1.67
CA THR A 16 8.55 -12.27 0.84
C THR A 16 7.49 -13.03 1.62
N GLY A 17 6.23 -12.91 1.19
CA GLY A 17 5.10 -13.62 1.77
C GLY A 17 4.25 -12.76 2.70
N TRP A 18 3.49 -13.42 3.58
CA TRP A 18 2.49 -12.78 4.44
C TRP A 18 3.11 -12.18 5.70
N HIS A 19 2.82 -10.90 5.93
CA HIS A 19 3.28 -10.15 7.10
C HIS A 19 2.10 -9.63 7.90
N GLN A 20 2.10 -9.87 9.21
CA GLN A 20 1.14 -9.24 10.12
C GLN A 20 1.46 -7.75 10.26
N VAL A 21 0.43 -6.90 10.17
CA VAL A 21 0.58 -5.44 10.16
C VAL A 21 -0.02 -4.79 11.41
N CYS A 22 -1.33 -4.93 11.62
CA CYS A 22 -2.07 -4.38 12.75
C CYS A 22 -3.38 -5.16 13.00
N ALA A 23 -4.09 -4.85 14.08
CA ALA A 23 -5.47 -5.33 14.22
C ALA A 23 -6.35 -4.62 13.19
N VAL A 24 -7.29 -5.34 12.57
CA VAL A 24 -8.18 -4.75 11.55
C VAL A 24 -9.03 -3.60 12.09
N ASP A 25 -9.32 -3.60 13.39
CA ASP A 25 -10.08 -2.56 14.07
C ASP A 25 -9.26 -1.33 14.46
N ASP A 26 -7.92 -1.37 14.31
CA ASP A 26 -7.09 -0.17 14.38
C ASP A 26 -7.24 0.69 13.11
N LEU A 27 -7.76 0.12 12.02
CA LEU A 27 -8.06 0.85 10.79
C LEU A 27 -9.47 1.42 10.84
N GLU A 28 -9.55 2.75 10.79
CA GLU A 28 -10.81 3.47 10.61
C GLU A 28 -11.36 3.26 9.19
N ILE A 29 -12.68 3.12 9.07
CA ILE A 29 -13.31 2.91 7.76
C ILE A 29 -13.17 4.17 6.92
N ALA A 30 -12.81 3.95 5.66
CA ALA A 30 -12.58 4.97 4.64
C ALA A 30 -11.45 5.97 4.97
N TRP A 31 -10.57 5.62 5.90
CA TRP A 31 -9.39 6.39 6.25
C TRP A 31 -8.12 5.62 5.83
N GLY A 32 -7.13 6.34 5.31
CA GLY A 32 -5.88 5.75 4.87
C GLY A 32 -4.81 5.80 5.95
N GLU A 33 -4.14 4.68 6.19
CA GLU A 33 -3.03 4.57 7.13
C GLU A 33 -1.75 4.12 6.42
N ALA A 34 -0.63 4.76 6.75
CA ALA A 34 0.67 4.36 6.22
C ALA A 34 1.34 3.38 7.19
N ALA A 35 1.86 2.27 6.67
CA ALA A 35 2.59 1.26 7.45
C ALA A 35 3.95 0.94 6.81
N LEU A 36 4.90 0.53 7.65
CA LEU A 36 6.19 0.01 7.22
C LEU A 36 6.19 -1.51 7.40
N VAL A 37 6.19 -2.27 6.30
CA VAL A 37 6.09 -3.73 6.30
C VAL A 37 7.34 -4.31 5.64
N ALA A 38 8.14 -5.07 6.41
CA ALA A 38 9.45 -5.59 5.99
C ALA A 38 10.44 -4.56 5.39
N GLY A 39 10.19 -3.25 5.55
CA GLY A 39 10.97 -2.17 4.94
C GLY A 39 10.32 -1.52 3.69
N LEU A 40 9.13 -1.97 3.26
CA LEU A 40 8.29 -1.30 2.25
C LEU A 40 7.28 -0.40 2.93
N GLN A 41 7.08 0.80 2.39
CA GLN A 41 5.99 1.68 2.82
C GLN A 41 4.73 1.37 2.02
N VAL A 42 3.68 0.98 2.73
CA VAL A 42 2.37 0.63 2.16
C VAL A 42 1.29 1.55 2.72
N ALA A 43 0.30 1.87 1.90
CA ALA A 43 -0.93 2.55 2.30
C ALA A 43 -2.05 1.52 2.43
N LEU A 44 -2.72 1.53 3.57
CA LEU A 44 -3.79 0.61 3.92
C LEU A 44 -5.13 1.37 3.94
N PHE A 45 -6.16 0.76 3.37
CA PHE A 45 -7.50 1.34 3.31
C PHE A 45 -8.54 0.29 3.68
N ARG A 46 -9.23 0.49 4.81
CA ARG A 46 -10.40 -0.30 5.17
C ARG A 46 -11.64 0.32 4.53
N THR A 47 -12.20 -0.30 3.49
CA THR A 47 -13.35 0.26 2.76
C THR A 47 -14.69 -0.19 3.34
N ALA A 48 -14.73 -1.37 3.97
CA ALA A 48 -15.89 -1.94 4.64
C ALA A 48 -15.44 -2.90 5.77
N PRO A 49 -16.35 -3.40 6.62
CA PRO A 49 -16.00 -4.41 7.61
C PRO A 49 -15.37 -5.66 6.96
N GLY A 50 -14.10 -5.93 7.25
CA GLY A 50 -13.35 -7.05 6.69
C GLY A 50 -12.83 -6.87 5.26
N GLU A 51 -13.07 -5.71 4.64
CA GLU A 51 -12.53 -5.37 3.32
C GLU A 51 -11.41 -4.34 3.48
N VAL A 52 -10.19 -4.75 3.16
CA VAL A 52 -8.99 -3.91 3.28
C VAL A 52 -8.20 -4.01 1.99
N PHE A 53 -7.79 -2.87 1.44
CA PHE A 53 -6.87 -2.78 0.32
C PHE A 53 -5.51 -2.29 0.79
N ALA A 54 -4.45 -2.83 0.20
CA ALA A 54 -3.08 -2.39 0.43
C ALA A 54 -2.43 -2.00 -0.91
N VAL A 55 -1.81 -0.83 -0.93
CA VAL A 55 -1.12 -0.29 -2.12
C VAL A 55 0.22 0.32 -1.72
N ALA A 56 1.08 0.63 -2.68
CA ALA A 56 2.31 1.37 -2.38
C ALA A 56 1.97 2.74 -1.79
N GLN A 57 2.74 3.15 -0.78
CA GLN A 57 2.63 4.50 -0.23
C GLN A 57 3.17 5.56 -1.21
N GLU A 58 4.07 5.16 -2.11
CA GLU A 58 4.63 5.99 -3.17
C GLU A 58 3.61 6.24 -4.29
N ASP A 59 3.39 7.50 -4.62
CA ASP A 59 2.60 7.93 -5.79
C ASP A 59 3.45 7.74 -7.06
N PRO A 60 3.03 6.90 -8.03
CA PRO A 60 3.81 6.60 -9.23
C PRO A 60 3.99 7.82 -10.15
N ALA A 61 3.17 8.86 -10.04
CA ALA A 61 3.31 10.08 -10.83
C ALA A 61 4.42 11.00 -10.31
N THR A 62 4.73 10.94 -9.01
CA THR A 62 5.58 11.95 -8.34
C THR A 62 6.74 11.36 -7.55
N GLY A 63 6.75 10.07 -7.27
CA GLY A 63 7.70 9.41 -6.36
C GLY A 63 7.53 9.84 -4.89
N SER A 64 6.44 10.52 -4.55
CA SER A 64 6.19 11.01 -3.19
C SER A 64 5.40 9.99 -2.37
N PHE A 65 5.81 9.77 -1.12
CA PHE A 65 5.18 8.81 -0.20
C PHE A 65 3.93 9.39 0.47
N VAL A 66 2.84 9.54 -0.29
CA VAL A 66 1.64 10.29 0.13
C VAL A 66 0.33 9.52 -0.03
N MET A 67 0.31 8.31 -0.59
CA MET A 67 -0.94 7.67 -1.02
C MET A 67 -1.96 7.44 0.10
N ALA A 68 -1.54 7.14 1.33
CA ALA A 68 -2.42 7.04 2.50
C ALA A 68 -3.25 8.32 2.77
N ARG A 69 -2.85 9.48 2.24
CA ARG A 69 -3.59 10.75 2.37
C ARG A 69 -4.58 10.99 1.24
N GLY A 70 -4.73 10.02 0.33
CA GLY A 70 -5.62 10.11 -0.82
C GLY A 70 -7.08 10.07 -0.40
N ILE A 71 -7.96 10.53 -1.30
CA ILE A 71 -9.40 10.49 -1.07
C ILE A 71 -9.95 9.24 -1.75
N LEU A 72 -10.62 8.39 -0.96
CA LEU A 72 -11.31 7.23 -1.49
C LEU A 72 -12.55 7.65 -2.29
N GLY A 73 -12.86 6.85 -3.29
CA GLY A 73 -14.02 7.02 -4.15
C GLY A 73 -14.42 5.71 -4.81
N SER A 74 -15.28 5.81 -5.80
CA SER A 74 -15.66 4.67 -6.63
C SER A 74 -15.87 5.09 -8.08
N ARG A 75 -15.63 4.15 -8.99
CA ARG A 75 -16.00 4.26 -10.40
C ARG A 75 -16.89 3.06 -10.76
N GLY A 76 -18.20 3.24 -10.57
CA GLY A 76 -19.14 2.12 -10.60
C GLY A 76 -18.93 1.22 -9.39
N THR A 77 -18.60 -0.05 -9.61
CA THR A 77 -18.29 -1.02 -8.54
C THR A 77 -16.81 -1.05 -8.16
N ARG A 78 -15.94 -0.33 -8.89
CA ARG A 78 -14.49 -0.35 -8.67
C ARG A 78 -14.11 0.64 -7.56
N PRO A 79 -13.50 0.20 -6.44
CA PRO A 79 -13.03 1.10 -5.41
C PRO A 79 -11.79 1.85 -5.90
N THR A 80 -11.73 3.15 -5.63
CA THR A 80 -10.66 4.00 -6.17
C THR A 80 -10.02 4.88 -5.11
N ILE A 81 -8.80 5.32 -5.38
CA ILE A 81 -8.12 6.37 -4.62
C ILE A 81 -7.62 7.47 -5.54
N ALA A 82 -7.90 8.72 -5.18
CA ALA A 82 -7.32 9.89 -5.83
C ALA A 82 -6.02 10.29 -5.11
N SER A 83 -4.91 10.39 -5.84
CA SER A 83 -3.63 10.89 -5.31
C SER A 83 -3.83 12.28 -4.68
N PRO A 84 -3.23 12.58 -3.51
CA PRO A 84 -3.33 13.88 -2.87
C PRO A 84 -2.80 15.04 -3.71
N LEU A 85 -1.79 14.79 -4.54
CA LEU A 85 -1.02 15.84 -5.21
C LEU A 85 -1.67 16.24 -6.54
N HIS A 86 -1.71 15.32 -7.50
CA HIS A 86 -2.17 15.61 -8.87
C HIS A 86 -3.55 15.03 -9.22
N LYS A 87 -4.21 14.38 -8.25
CA LYS A 87 -5.58 13.84 -8.39
C LYS A 87 -5.73 12.76 -9.47
N GLU A 88 -4.63 12.13 -9.88
CA GLU A 88 -4.70 10.88 -10.62
C GLU A 88 -5.50 9.86 -9.80
N VAL A 89 -6.43 9.17 -10.46
CA VAL A 89 -7.35 8.24 -9.82
C VAL A 89 -6.93 6.82 -10.16
N TYR A 90 -6.60 6.05 -9.12
CA TYR A 90 -6.17 4.68 -9.23
C TYR A 90 -7.25 3.73 -8.73
N ASP A 91 -7.37 2.58 -9.37
CA ASP A 91 -8.12 1.45 -8.87
C ASP A 91 -7.37 0.77 -7.70
N LEU A 92 -8.05 0.54 -6.58
CA LEU A 92 -7.44 -0.07 -5.39
C LEU A 92 -7.20 -1.58 -5.51
N GLU A 93 -7.95 -2.27 -6.37
CA GLU A 93 -7.83 -3.71 -6.60
C GLU A 93 -6.73 -4.01 -7.63
N THR A 94 -6.68 -3.26 -8.73
CA THR A 94 -5.79 -3.55 -9.87
C THR A 94 -4.59 -2.61 -10.00
N GLY A 95 -4.65 -1.44 -9.35
CA GLY A 95 -3.63 -0.40 -9.44
C GLY A 95 -3.67 0.44 -10.72
N GLU A 96 -4.60 0.15 -11.64
CA GLU A 96 -4.75 0.88 -12.91
C GLU A 96 -5.05 2.37 -12.64
N CYS A 97 -4.30 3.26 -13.29
CA CYS A 97 -4.66 4.67 -13.33
C CYS A 97 -5.69 4.94 -14.43
N PHE A 98 -6.82 5.55 -14.06
CA PHE A 98 -7.89 5.88 -15.00
C PHE A 98 -7.61 7.09 -15.90
N GLY A 99 -6.70 7.97 -15.47
CA GLY A 99 -6.34 9.19 -16.20
C GLY A 99 -5.17 9.00 -17.16
N ASN A 100 -4.22 8.12 -16.80
CA ASN A 100 -3.01 7.89 -17.57
C ASN A 100 -2.62 6.39 -17.54
N PRO A 101 -2.76 5.65 -18.66
CA PRO A 101 -2.46 4.21 -18.71
C PRO A 101 -0.96 3.87 -18.53
N GLU A 102 -0.07 4.86 -18.59
CA GLU A 102 1.37 4.66 -18.31
C GLU A 102 1.66 4.60 -16.81
N LEU A 103 0.75 5.08 -15.96
CA LEU A 103 0.88 5.05 -14.52
C LEU A 103 0.19 3.83 -13.93
N ARG A 104 0.87 3.17 -12.99
CA ARG A 104 0.30 2.06 -12.22
C ARG A 104 0.73 2.14 -10.77
N LEU A 105 -0.25 2.08 -9.88
CA LEU A 105 -0.03 1.97 -8.45
C LEU A 105 0.19 0.50 -8.10
N ALA A 106 1.26 0.18 -7.36
CA ALA A 106 1.46 -1.19 -6.91
C ALA A 106 0.40 -1.57 -5.87
N THR A 107 -0.18 -2.76 -6.01
CA THR A 107 -1.18 -3.33 -5.10
C THR A 107 -0.60 -4.57 -4.43
N PHE A 108 -1.05 -4.84 -3.20
CA PHE A 108 -0.63 -5.99 -2.40
C PHE A 108 -1.85 -6.77 -1.96
N ASN A 109 -1.74 -8.11 -1.93
CA ASN A 109 -2.83 -8.93 -1.41
C ASN A 109 -2.97 -8.72 0.09
N THR A 110 -4.21 -8.71 0.56
CA THR A 110 -4.55 -8.58 1.98
C THR A 110 -5.39 -9.76 2.41
N ARG A 111 -5.30 -10.11 3.70
CA ARG A 111 -6.26 -10.99 4.37
C ARG A 111 -6.38 -10.62 5.83
N VAL A 112 -7.50 -10.97 6.44
CA VAL A 112 -7.68 -10.84 7.89
C VAL A 112 -7.69 -12.24 8.50
N ALA A 113 -6.70 -12.53 9.34
CA ALA A 113 -6.58 -13.80 10.07
C ALA A 113 -6.69 -13.52 11.57
N ASP A 114 -7.69 -14.10 12.24
CA ASP A 114 -7.93 -13.93 13.67
C ASP A 114 -8.00 -12.45 14.13
N GLY A 115 -8.57 -11.58 13.31
CA GLY A 115 -8.68 -10.13 13.57
C GLY A 115 -7.42 -9.32 13.26
N VAL A 116 -6.35 -9.95 12.76
CA VAL A 116 -5.10 -9.30 12.36
C VAL A 116 -5.08 -9.16 10.85
N LEU A 117 -4.77 -7.96 10.37
CA LEU A 117 -4.50 -7.70 8.96
C LEU A 117 -3.11 -8.24 8.59
N GLU A 118 -3.08 -9.04 7.53
CA GLU A 118 -1.86 -9.50 6.89
C GLU A 118 -1.75 -8.98 5.45
N VAL A 119 -0.55 -8.60 5.04
CA VAL A 119 -0.22 -8.11 3.69
C VAL A 119 0.82 -9.02 3.06
N GLU A 120 0.61 -9.41 1.79
CA GLU A 120 1.56 -10.20 1.01
C GLU A 120 2.53 -9.28 0.23
N LEU A 121 3.83 -9.41 0.51
CA LEU A 121 4.91 -8.69 -0.17
C LEU A 121 5.67 -9.56 -1.17
#